data_AF-A0A9W7H1L1-F1
#
_entry.id   AF-A0A9W7H1L1-F1
#
_cell.length_a   1.000
_cell.length_b   1.000
_cell.length_c   1.000
_cell.angle_alpha   90.00
_cell.angle_beta   90.00
_cell.angle_gamma   90.00
#
_symmetry.space_group_name_H-M   'P 1'
#
loop_
_entity.id
_entity.type
_entity.pdbx_description
1 polymer ?
#
loop_
_entity_poly.entity_id
_entity_poly.type
_entity_poly.pdbx_seq_one_letter_code
_entity_poly.pdbx_strand_id
1 'polypeptide(L)'
;MSSWWTIEEFDREWRSVMKDFNVEQHPWVVEKDHTVGMWAQAYLTGHFFANVRSTQRCESMNSALNIILEHKKTYLEVVRAIDKGINDMRITELNQEYKNSSSKPFPMTKLHDLEGSAADIFTRASFEIVQEELKYETLYRALHPTLKIEGARTYRLIQYNDSEQMYEVVLDVTTNNITCTCRKFETLGLPCRHQLHVLKLEDFSEIPNCLILPRWTKNAKVSAPSYLHSDVRLELRQMTRFSLLRSLSSRLCYLASQTDESFKTTKDELLRLTAEFEQSITLNESSSHRVS
;
A
#
# COMPACT_ATOMS: atom_id res chain seq x y z
N MET A 1 1.80 -21.41 -1.39
CA MET A 1 1.48 -19.97 -1.51
C MET A 1 0.19 -19.87 -2.27
N SER A 2 -0.83 -19.27 -1.66
CA SER A 2 -2.25 -19.42 -2.00
C SER A 2 -2.54 -19.13 -3.48
N SER A 3 -2.87 -20.16 -4.25
CA SER A 3 -3.71 -19.98 -5.43
C SER A 3 -5.05 -19.43 -4.93
N TRP A 4 -5.56 -18.42 -5.63
CA TRP A 4 -6.91 -17.93 -5.34
C TRP A 4 -7.86 -18.98 -5.87
N TRP A 5 -8.56 -19.69 -4.99
CA TRP A 5 -9.54 -20.69 -5.38
C TRP A 5 -10.62 -20.04 -6.26
N THR A 6 -11.02 -20.73 -7.33
CA THR A 6 -12.25 -20.37 -8.02
C THR A 6 -13.45 -20.64 -7.11
N ILE A 7 -14.61 -20.08 -7.47
CA ILE A 7 -15.85 -20.34 -6.73
C ILE A 7 -16.16 -21.86 -6.76
N GLU A 8 -15.95 -22.51 -7.89
CA GLU A 8 -16.20 -23.95 -8.06
C GLU A 8 -15.23 -24.81 -7.24
N GLU A 9 -13.95 -24.44 -7.20
CA GLU A 9 -12.95 -25.11 -6.35
C GLU A 9 -13.31 -24.95 -4.87
N PHE A 10 -13.62 -23.73 -4.44
CA PHE A 10 -14.02 -23.46 -3.06
C PHE A 10 -15.27 -24.26 -2.68
N ASP A 11 -16.30 -24.21 -3.49
CA ASP A 11 -17.56 -24.91 -3.24
C ASP A 11 -17.38 -26.42 -3.14
N ARG A 12 -16.52 -27.00 -3.98
CA ARG A 12 -16.20 -28.43 -3.96
C ARG A 12 -15.48 -28.80 -2.67
N GLU A 13 -14.42 -28.09 -2.32
CA GLU A 13 -13.63 -28.37 -1.11
C GLU A 13 -14.45 -28.10 0.17
N TRP A 14 -15.24 -27.03 0.19
CA TRP A 14 -16.14 -26.69 1.30
C TRP A 14 -17.15 -27.81 1.56
N ARG A 15 -17.82 -28.32 0.52
CA ARG A 15 -18.75 -29.46 0.65
C ARG A 15 -18.04 -30.73 1.11
N SER A 16 -16.82 -31.00 0.63
CA SER A 16 -16.01 -32.15 1.08
C SER A 16 -15.75 -32.08 2.57
N VAL A 17 -15.26 -30.94 3.08
CA VAL A 17 -14.99 -30.74 4.50
C VAL A 17 -16.25 -30.91 5.35
N MET A 18 -17.38 -30.32 4.94
CA MET A 18 -18.63 -30.45 5.72
C MET A 18 -19.07 -31.91 5.86
N LYS A 19 -18.90 -32.70 4.80
CA LYS A 19 -19.22 -34.13 4.78
C LYS A 19 -18.25 -34.95 5.62
N ASP A 20 -16.94 -34.69 5.51
CA ASP A 20 -15.90 -35.44 6.25
C ASP A 20 -16.05 -35.28 7.76
N PHE A 21 -16.52 -34.11 8.21
CA PHE A 21 -16.80 -33.84 9.62
C PHE A 21 -18.27 -34.14 10.02
N ASN A 22 -19.14 -34.54 9.08
CA ASN A 22 -20.55 -34.83 9.30
C ASN A 22 -21.32 -33.67 9.99
N VAL A 23 -21.07 -32.43 9.55
CA VAL A 23 -21.63 -31.20 10.14
C VAL A 23 -22.54 -30.42 9.18
N GLU A 24 -22.91 -31.00 8.04
CA GLU A 24 -23.71 -30.35 6.99
C GLU A 24 -25.03 -29.77 7.52
N GLN A 25 -25.64 -30.42 8.53
CA GLN A 25 -26.89 -30.00 9.15
C GLN A 25 -26.71 -29.14 10.40
N HIS A 26 -25.46 -28.84 10.79
CA HIS A 26 -25.20 -28.02 11.98
C HIS A 26 -25.69 -26.58 11.69
N PRO A 27 -26.51 -25.96 12.57
CA PRO A 27 -27.12 -24.65 12.29
C PRO A 27 -26.10 -23.56 11.90
N TRP A 28 -24.93 -23.56 12.55
CA TRP A 28 -23.84 -22.64 12.21
C TRP A 28 -23.28 -22.87 10.80
N VAL A 29 -23.15 -24.13 10.35
CA VAL A 29 -22.65 -24.45 9.00
C VAL A 29 -23.64 -23.97 7.95
N VAL A 30 -24.93 -24.22 8.16
CA VAL A 30 -26.00 -23.74 7.27
C VAL A 30 -26.00 -22.21 7.18
N GLU A 31 -25.84 -21.51 8.31
CA GLU A 31 -25.72 -20.05 8.33
C GLU A 31 -24.48 -19.57 7.55
N LYS A 32 -23.33 -20.25 7.70
CA LYS A 32 -22.11 -19.90 6.98
C LYS A 32 -22.20 -20.16 5.48
N ASP A 33 -22.88 -21.22 5.08
CA ASP A 33 -23.17 -21.53 3.68
C ASP A 33 -24.03 -20.43 3.05
N HIS A 34 -25.10 -20.00 3.74
CA HIS A 34 -25.96 -18.89 3.27
C HIS A 34 -25.24 -17.55 3.18
N THR A 35 -24.15 -17.36 3.93
CA THR A 35 -23.37 -16.12 3.96
C THR A 35 -22.01 -16.26 3.27
N VAL A 36 -21.77 -17.34 2.53
CA VAL A 36 -20.47 -17.67 1.90
C VAL A 36 -19.91 -16.52 1.07
N GLY A 37 -20.76 -15.81 0.33
CA GLY A 37 -20.39 -14.66 -0.48
C GLY A 37 -19.85 -13.46 0.30
N MET A 38 -20.02 -13.43 1.63
CA MET A 38 -19.58 -12.33 2.50
C MET A 38 -18.22 -12.58 3.15
N TRP A 39 -17.73 -13.83 3.16
CA TRP A 39 -16.51 -14.19 3.90
C TRP A 39 -15.55 -15.09 3.13
N ALA A 40 -16.00 -15.85 2.15
CA ALA A 40 -15.14 -16.74 1.37
C ALA A 40 -14.31 -15.95 0.35
N GLN A 41 -12.99 -16.15 0.39
CA GLN A 41 -12.04 -15.45 -0.49
C GLN A 41 -12.37 -15.61 -1.98
N ALA A 42 -12.81 -16.78 -2.41
CA ALA A 42 -13.19 -17.06 -3.81
C ALA A 42 -14.31 -16.12 -4.31
N TYR A 43 -15.30 -15.85 -3.46
CA TYR A 43 -16.43 -14.96 -3.78
C TYR A 43 -16.06 -13.47 -3.69
N LEU A 44 -15.08 -13.14 -2.84
CA LEU A 44 -14.61 -11.78 -2.63
C LEU A 44 -13.56 -11.34 -3.67
N THR A 45 -12.99 -12.28 -4.42
CA THR A 45 -11.92 -12.02 -5.40
C THR A 45 -12.40 -11.08 -6.52
N GLY A 46 -11.68 -9.97 -6.70
CA GLY A 46 -12.06 -8.88 -7.61
C GLY A 46 -12.72 -7.68 -6.93
N HIS A 47 -13.00 -7.75 -5.64
CA HIS A 47 -13.48 -6.61 -4.85
C HIS A 47 -12.36 -6.08 -3.96
N PHE A 48 -12.26 -4.76 -3.85
CA PHE A 48 -11.17 -4.12 -3.12
C PHE A 48 -11.33 -4.26 -1.60
N PHE A 49 -10.40 -4.98 -0.96
CA PHE A 49 -10.35 -5.12 0.50
C PHE A 49 -8.98 -4.83 1.10
N ALA A 50 -7.97 -4.45 0.30
CA ALA A 50 -6.63 -4.08 0.78
C ALA A 50 -5.97 -5.16 1.67
N ASN A 51 -6.24 -6.44 1.41
CA ASN A 51 -5.84 -7.60 2.22
C ASN A 51 -6.40 -7.63 3.65
N VAL A 52 -7.38 -6.78 3.98
CA VAL A 52 -8.00 -6.75 5.30
C VAL A 52 -8.94 -7.94 5.42
N ARG A 53 -8.57 -8.90 6.27
CA ARG A 53 -9.50 -9.98 6.68
C ARG A 53 -10.55 -9.40 7.61
N SER A 54 -11.77 -9.93 7.56
CA SER A 54 -12.96 -9.42 8.28
C SER A 54 -12.71 -9.12 9.76
N THR A 55 -11.88 -9.91 10.45
CA THR A 55 -11.58 -9.73 11.88
C THR A 55 -10.28 -8.98 12.17
N GLN A 56 -9.37 -8.80 11.21
CA GLN A 56 -8.00 -8.31 11.47
C GLN A 56 -7.98 -6.90 12.09
N ARG A 57 -8.91 -6.02 11.68
CA ARG A 57 -9.03 -4.68 12.26
C ARG A 57 -9.51 -4.72 13.71
N CYS A 58 -10.52 -5.53 13.99
CA CYS A 58 -11.06 -5.68 15.35
C CYS A 58 -10.06 -6.39 16.26
N GLU A 59 -9.39 -7.44 15.77
CA GLU A 59 -8.36 -8.17 16.52
C GLU A 59 -7.16 -7.28 16.85
N SER A 60 -6.66 -6.50 15.89
CA SER A 60 -5.56 -5.56 16.14
C SER A 60 -5.95 -4.50 17.17
N MET A 61 -7.15 -3.94 17.07
CA MET A 61 -7.63 -2.93 18.01
C MET A 61 -7.89 -3.54 19.40
N ASN A 62 -8.47 -4.73 19.46
CA ASN A 62 -8.68 -5.47 20.70
C ASN A 62 -7.35 -5.83 21.36
N SER A 63 -6.34 -6.25 20.59
CA SER A 63 -4.99 -6.50 21.12
C SER A 63 -4.37 -5.24 21.70
N ALA A 64 -4.47 -4.10 21.01
CA ALA A 64 -3.98 -2.82 21.52
C ALA A 64 -4.71 -2.40 22.80
N LEU A 65 -6.03 -2.57 22.84
CA LEU A 65 -6.85 -2.28 24.01
C LEU A 65 -6.56 -3.22 25.17
N ASN A 66 -6.32 -4.52 24.92
CA ASN A 66 -5.97 -5.47 25.97
C ASN A 66 -4.67 -5.07 26.67
N ILE A 67 -3.63 -4.71 25.92
CA ILE A 67 -2.37 -4.17 26.48
C ILE A 67 -2.64 -2.92 27.33
N ILE A 68 -3.55 -2.06 26.87
CA ILE A 68 -3.95 -0.85 27.60
C ILE A 68 -4.74 -1.18 28.88
N LEU A 69 -5.55 -2.23 28.88
CA LEU A 69 -6.53 -2.55 29.92
C LEU A 69 -6.11 -3.67 30.89
N GLU A 70 -4.89 -4.21 30.76
CA GLU A 70 -4.36 -5.32 31.58
C GLU A 70 -4.42 -5.11 33.11
N HIS A 71 -4.63 -3.88 33.58
CA HIS A 71 -4.64 -3.53 35.00
C HIS A 71 -5.97 -2.88 35.39
N LYS A 72 -6.41 -3.05 36.66
CA LYS A 72 -7.59 -2.37 37.22
C LYS A 72 -7.42 -0.85 37.18
N LYS A 73 -7.78 -0.24 36.06
CA LYS A 73 -7.70 1.19 35.79
C LYS A 73 -9.04 1.87 36.08
N THR A 74 -8.98 3.09 36.58
CA THR A 74 -10.11 4.01 36.61
C THR A 74 -10.47 4.44 35.18
N TYR A 75 -11.70 4.92 34.96
CA TYR A 75 -12.14 5.43 33.66
C TYR A 75 -11.21 6.52 33.10
N LEU A 76 -10.72 7.42 33.95
CA LEU A 76 -9.79 8.48 33.53
C LEU A 76 -8.45 7.92 33.03
N GLU A 77 -7.93 6.87 33.67
CA GLU A 77 -6.70 6.21 33.26
C GLU A 77 -6.86 5.43 31.94
N VAL A 78 -8.06 4.88 31.69
CA VAL A 78 -8.39 4.25 30.41
C VAL A 78 -8.36 5.27 29.29
N VAL A 79 -9.06 6.41 29.45
CA VAL A 79 -9.08 7.48 28.42
C VAL A 79 -7.67 7.98 28.12
N ARG A 80 -6.87 8.28 29.15
CA ARG A 80 -5.47 8.73 28.98
C ARG A 80 -4.60 7.68 28.28
N ALA A 81 -4.82 6.40 28.55
CA ALA A 81 -4.06 5.33 27.92
C ALA A 81 -4.46 5.10 26.46
N ILE A 82 -5.73 5.28 26.11
CA ILE A 82 -6.20 5.32 24.72
C ILE A 82 -5.56 6.49 23.97
N ASP A 83 -5.60 7.70 24.54
CA ASP A 83 -4.97 8.88 23.93
C ASP A 83 -3.48 8.68 23.70
N LYS A 84 -2.78 8.09 24.68
CA LYS A 84 -1.37 7.72 24.53
C LYS A 84 -1.17 6.72 23.39
N GLY A 85 -1.95 5.64 23.35
CA GLY A 85 -1.86 4.64 22.29
C GLY A 85 -2.11 5.22 20.89
N ILE A 86 -3.06 6.14 20.75
CA ILE A 86 -3.29 6.87 19.50
C ILE A 86 -2.06 7.71 19.12
N ASN A 87 -1.44 8.40 20.08
CA ASN A 87 -0.22 9.17 19.82
C ASN A 87 0.96 8.28 19.44
N ASP A 88 1.14 7.14 20.10
CA ASP A 88 2.20 6.17 19.78
C ASP A 88 2.03 5.60 18.35
N MET A 89 0.78 5.32 17.93
CA MET A 89 0.46 4.94 16.55
C MET A 89 0.82 6.04 15.54
N ARG A 90 0.47 7.30 15.83
CA ARG A 90 0.83 8.45 14.97
C ARG A 90 2.34 8.66 14.87
N ILE A 91 3.07 8.53 15.97
CA ILE A 91 4.54 8.64 15.99
C ILE A 91 5.17 7.51 15.16
N THR A 92 4.65 6.29 15.30
CA THR A 92 5.11 5.13 14.52
C THR A 92 4.91 5.37 13.03
N GLU A 93 3.76 5.89 12.63
CA GLU A 93 3.45 6.24 11.24
C GLU A 93 4.40 7.32 10.71
N LEU A 94 4.64 8.40 11.47
CA LEU A 94 5.61 9.45 11.10
C LEU A 94 7.03 8.90 10.93
N ASN A 95 7.45 7.98 11.78
CA ASN A 95 8.75 7.32 11.67
C ASN A 95 8.85 6.46 10.40
N GLN A 96 7.76 5.79 10.00
CA GLN A 96 7.70 5.03 8.75
C GLN A 96 7.78 5.96 7.54
N GLU A 97 7.09 7.10 7.56
CA GLU A 97 7.22 8.13 6.51
C GLU A 97 8.65 8.65 6.39
N TYR A 98 9.29 8.93 7.52
CA TYR A 98 10.67 9.36 7.50
C TYR A 98 11.57 8.32 6.81
N LYS A 99 11.42 7.04 7.16
CA LYS A 99 12.14 5.93 6.50
C LYS A 99 11.83 5.81 5.01
N ASN A 100 10.60 6.12 4.59
CA ASN A 100 10.22 6.16 3.17
C ASN A 100 10.98 7.25 2.40
N SER A 101 11.28 8.39 3.05
CA SER A 101 11.97 9.53 2.44
C SER A 101 13.50 9.46 2.49
N SER A 102 14.07 8.74 3.46
CA SER A 102 15.51 8.84 3.79
C SER A 102 16.43 7.82 3.12
N SER A 103 15.89 6.74 2.56
CA SER A 103 16.71 5.68 1.95
C SER A 103 16.08 5.17 0.66
N LYS A 104 16.89 4.78 -0.33
CA LYS A 104 16.39 4.00 -1.47
C LYS A 104 16.37 2.51 -1.11
N PRO A 105 15.34 1.75 -1.53
CA PRO A 105 15.35 0.30 -1.37
C PRO A 105 16.50 -0.34 -2.15
N PHE A 106 17.03 -1.43 -1.59
CA PHE A 106 18.05 -2.22 -2.26
C PHE A 106 17.39 -3.04 -3.39
N PRO A 107 17.90 -2.97 -4.62
CA PRO A 107 17.38 -3.76 -5.72
C PRO A 107 17.68 -5.25 -5.49
N MET A 108 16.70 -6.12 -5.69
CA MET A 108 16.83 -7.56 -5.44
C MET A 108 16.68 -8.40 -6.70
N THR A 109 16.18 -7.82 -7.79
CA THR A 109 16.05 -8.49 -9.09
C THR A 109 16.93 -7.81 -10.14
N LYS A 110 17.00 -8.40 -11.34
CA LYS A 110 17.66 -7.79 -12.50
C LYS A 110 16.78 -6.77 -13.22
N LEU A 111 15.52 -6.62 -12.81
CA LEU A 111 14.56 -5.68 -13.37
C LEU A 111 14.73 -4.30 -12.71
N HIS A 112 15.92 -3.74 -12.83
CA HIS A 112 16.32 -2.52 -12.10
C HIS A 112 15.44 -1.32 -12.41
N ASP A 113 14.96 -1.19 -13.66
CA ASP A 113 14.11 -0.07 -14.07
C ASP A 113 12.72 -0.18 -13.42
N LEU A 114 12.09 -1.36 -13.50
CA LEU A 114 10.80 -1.62 -12.85
C LEU A 114 10.88 -1.52 -11.33
N GLU A 115 11.94 -2.07 -10.71
CA GLU A 115 12.18 -1.91 -9.27
C GLU A 115 12.40 -0.45 -8.89
N GLY A 116 13.15 0.30 -9.69
CA GLY A 116 13.39 1.73 -9.48
C GLY A 116 12.09 2.54 -9.55
N SER A 117 11.30 2.32 -10.60
CA SER A 117 9.98 2.93 -10.78
C SER A 117 9.04 2.61 -9.60
N ALA A 118 8.93 1.34 -9.23
CA ALA A 118 8.13 0.92 -8.08
C ALA A 118 8.62 1.54 -6.76
N ALA A 119 9.94 1.60 -6.55
CA ALA A 119 10.55 2.19 -5.37
C ALA A 119 10.29 3.69 -5.25
N ASP A 120 10.17 4.40 -6.36
CA ASP A 120 9.88 5.84 -6.37
C ASP A 120 8.39 6.12 -6.08
N ILE A 121 7.48 5.27 -6.56
CA ILE A 121 6.02 5.41 -6.43
C ILE A 121 5.49 4.95 -5.07
N PHE A 122 5.82 3.72 -4.66
CA PHE A 122 5.17 3.02 -3.55
C PHE A 122 5.81 3.36 -2.19
N THR A 123 5.02 3.27 -1.11
CA THR A 123 5.59 3.28 0.26
C THR A 123 6.56 2.10 0.44
N ARG A 124 7.48 2.15 1.43
CA ARG A 124 8.44 1.05 1.67
C ARG A 124 7.76 -0.32 1.78
N ALA A 125 6.73 -0.41 2.62
CA ALA A 125 6.02 -1.66 2.86
C ALA A 125 5.30 -2.17 1.61
N SER A 126 4.71 -1.26 0.81
CA SER A 126 4.07 -1.64 -0.45
C SER A 126 5.11 -2.05 -1.51
N PHE A 127 6.24 -1.36 -1.58
CA PHE A 127 7.36 -1.72 -2.46
C PHE A 127 7.90 -3.11 -2.13
N GLU A 128 8.08 -3.46 -0.86
CA GLU A 128 8.56 -4.80 -0.45
C GLU A 128 7.65 -5.92 -0.98
N ILE A 129 6.33 -5.70 -0.97
CA ILE A 129 5.35 -6.63 -1.54
C ILE A 129 5.51 -6.72 -3.07
N VAL A 130 5.62 -5.58 -3.76
CA VAL A 130 5.82 -5.55 -5.23
C VAL A 130 7.15 -6.21 -5.61
N GLN A 131 8.21 -5.98 -4.83
CA GLN A 131 9.52 -6.59 -5.03
C GLN A 131 9.48 -8.10 -4.82
N GLU A 132 8.70 -8.59 -3.87
CA GLU A 132 8.45 -10.02 -3.71
C GLU A 132 7.70 -10.60 -4.93
N GLU A 133 6.71 -9.91 -5.47
CA GLU A 133 6.03 -10.33 -6.71
C GLU A 133 6.97 -10.32 -7.92
N LEU A 134 7.88 -9.33 -8.03
CA LEU A 134 8.93 -9.29 -9.05
C LEU A 134 9.92 -10.45 -8.94
N LYS A 135 10.16 -11.01 -7.75
CA LYS A 135 10.96 -12.23 -7.63
C LYS A 135 10.21 -13.44 -8.16
N TYR A 136 8.93 -13.56 -7.78
CA TYR A 136 8.11 -14.72 -8.12
C TYR A 136 7.54 -14.71 -9.54
N GLU A 137 7.62 -13.60 -10.27
CA GLU A 137 7.25 -13.57 -11.70
C GLU A 137 8.08 -14.59 -12.50
N THR A 138 9.33 -14.83 -12.10
CA THR A 138 10.26 -15.77 -12.75
C THR A 138 9.79 -17.23 -12.72
N LEU A 139 8.83 -17.55 -11.86
CA LEU A 139 8.23 -18.88 -11.76
C LEU A 139 7.25 -19.18 -12.91
N TYR A 140 6.92 -18.20 -13.74
CA TYR A 140 5.95 -18.34 -14.82
C TYR A 140 6.63 -18.36 -16.18
N ARG A 141 6.03 -19.08 -17.12
CA ARG A 141 6.34 -19.00 -18.54
C ARG A 141 5.11 -18.53 -19.31
N ALA A 142 5.32 -17.67 -20.30
CA ALA A 142 4.28 -17.28 -21.22
C ALA A 142 4.20 -18.23 -22.42
N LEU A 143 2.98 -18.60 -22.79
CA LEU A 143 2.68 -19.11 -24.12
C LEU A 143 2.70 -17.96 -25.14
N HIS A 144 2.76 -18.28 -26.43
CA HIS A 144 2.73 -17.27 -27.47
C HIS A 144 1.53 -16.33 -27.31
N PRO A 145 1.74 -15.00 -27.32
CA PRO A 145 0.65 -14.05 -27.14
C PRO A 145 -0.32 -14.14 -28.31
N THR A 146 -1.61 -14.10 -28.01
CA THR A 146 -2.65 -14.01 -29.02
C THR A 146 -2.98 -12.53 -29.26
N LEU A 147 -2.90 -12.09 -30.51
CA LEU A 147 -3.29 -10.74 -30.93
C LEU A 147 -4.80 -10.69 -31.17
N LYS A 148 -5.50 -9.77 -30.50
CA LYS A 148 -6.91 -9.45 -30.77
C LYS A 148 -7.01 -8.33 -31.81
N ILE A 149 -8.12 -8.29 -32.53
CA ILE A 149 -8.38 -7.34 -33.64
C ILE A 149 -8.28 -5.87 -33.17
N GLU A 150 -8.59 -5.61 -31.90
CA GLU A 150 -8.61 -4.27 -31.30
C GLU A 150 -7.23 -3.80 -30.76
N GLY A 151 -6.13 -4.50 -31.09
CA GLY A 151 -4.78 -4.15 -30.64
C GLY A 151 -4.42 -4.68 -29.25
N ALA A 152 -5.34 -5.32 -28.53
CA ALA A 152 -5.03 -5.99 -27.27
C ALA A 152 -4.20 -7.28 -27.49
N ARG A 153 -3.18 -7.48 -26.66
CA ARG A 153 -2.38 -8.71 -26.59
C ARG A 153 -2.79 -9.53 -25.37
N THR A 154 -3.03 -10.81 -25.58
CA THR A 154 -3.41 -11.75 -24.52
C THR A 154 -2.31 -12.77 -24.29
N TYR A 155 -1.75 -12.79 -23.09
CA TYR A 155 -0.71 -13.70 -22.63
C TYR A 155 -1.34 -14.76 -21.74
N ARG A 156 -1.07 -16.03 -22.03
CA ARG A 156 -1.41 -17.13 -21.13
C ARG A 156 -0.16 -17.56 -20.38
N LEU A 157 -0.21 -17.45 -19.07
CA LEU A 157 0.90 -17.77 -18.18
C LEU A 157 0.63 -19.08 -17.46
N ILE A 158 1.62 -19.95 -17.44
CA ILE A 158 1.61 -21.24 -16.74
C ILE A 158 2.79 -21.26 -15.78
N GLN A 159 2.57 -21.76 -14.57
CA GLN A 159 3.63 -21.87 -13.58
C GLN A 159 4.59 -23.03 -13.94
N TYR A 160 5.88 -22.86 -13.65
CA TYR A 160 6.87 -23.92 -13.83
C TYR A 160 6.53 -25.11 -12.93
N ASN A 161 6.51 -26.31 -13.50
CA ASN A 161 6.11 -27.57 -12.86
C ASN A 161 4.65 -27.65 -12.36
N ASP A 162 3.77 -26.74 -12.79
CA ASP A 162 2.34 -26.79 -12.51
C ASP A 162 1.56 -26.31 -13.74
N SER A 163 1.00 -27.27 -14.49
CA SER A 163 0.22 -27.01 -15.70
C SER A 163 -1.29 -26.92 -15.46
N GLU A 164 -1.76 -27.15 -14.25
CA GLU A 164 -3.19 -27.14 -13.95
C GLU A 164 -3.73 -25.71 -13.84
N GLN A 165 -2.92 -24.80 -13.28
CA GLN A 165 -3.29 -23.41 -13.15
C GLN A 165 -2.77 -22.53 -14.30
N MET A 166 -3.70 -21.94 -15.04
CA MET A 166 -3.41 -20.95 -16.09
C MET A 166 -3.96 -19.57 -15.71
N TYR A 167 -3.17 -18.54 -15.97
CA TYR A 167 -3.59 -17.15 -15.82
C TYR A 167 -3.57 -16.44 -17.17
N GLU A 168 -4.59 -15.63 -17.43
CA GLU A 168 -4.64 -14.78 -18.62
C GLU A 168 -4.34 -13.34 -18.21
N VAL A 169 -3.42 -12.71 -18.95
CA VAL A 169 -3.08 -11.30 -18.81
C VAL A 169 -3.36 -10.62 -20.14
N VAL A 170 -4.16 -9.56 -20.09
CA VAL A 170 -4.52 -8.78 -21.28
C VAL A 170 -3.86 -7.42 -21.17
N LEU A 171 -3.06 -7.07 -22.18
CA LEU A 171 -2.42 -5.78 -22.34
C LEU A 171 -3.06 -5.05 -23.52
N ASP A 172 -3.68 -3.90 -23.25
CA ASP A 172 -4.03 -2.93 -24.28
C ASP A 172 -2.77 -2.13 -24.63
N VAL A 173 -2.22 -2.35 -25.83
CA VAL A 173 -0.98 -1.71 -26.29
C VAL A 173 -1.16 -0.22 -26.59
N THR A 174 -2.41 0.25 -26.74
CA THR A 174 -2.71 1.65 -27.03
C THR A 174 -2.73 2.48 -25.76
N THR A 175 -3.33 1.94 -24.70
CA THR A 175 -3.47 2.65 -23.42
C THR A 175 -2.47 2.20 -22.35
N ASN A 176 -1.66 1.17 -22.62
CA ASN A 176 -0.85 0.45 -21.63
C ASN A 176 -1.67 -0.06 -20.42
N ASN A 177 -2.94 -0.39 -20.65
CA ASN A 177 -3.79 -0.97 -19.59
C ASN A 177 -3.55 -2.46 -19.51
N ILE A 178 -3.35 -2.98 -18.30
CA ILE A 178 -3.06 -4.39 -18.09
C ILE A 178 -3.96 -5.00 -17.01
N THR A 179 -4.69 -6.04 -17.40
CA THR A 179 -5.62 -6.77 -16.51
C THR A 179 -5.19 -8.23 -16.38
N CYS A 180 -5.49 -8.86 -15.26
CA CYS A 180 -5.14 -10.26 -15.03
C CYS A 180 -6.30 -11.03 -14.41
N THR A 181 -6.52 -12.27 -14.85
CA THR A 181 -7.57 -13.15 -14.30
C THR A 181 -7.35 -13.53 -12.84
N CYS A 182 -6.14 -13.35 -12.28
CA CYS A 182 -5.92 -13.57 -10.84
C CYS A 182 -6.60 -12.53 -9.95
N ARG A 183 -7.03 -11.38 -10.52
CA ARG A 183 -7.73 -10.28 -9.84
C ARG A 183 -7.05 -9.72 -8.58
N LYS A 184 -5.75 -9.95 -8.41
CA LYS A 184 -5.01 -9.52 -7.22
C LYS A 184 -4.89 -8.00 -7.16
N PHE A 185 -4.78 -7.30 -8.29
CA PHE A 185 -4.76 -5.84 -8.32
C PHE A 185 -6.11 -5.25 -7.87
N GLU A 186 -7.21 -5.80 -8.34
CA GLU A 186 -8.57 -5.40 -7.99
C GLU A 186 -8.85 -5.67 -6.51
N THR A 187 -8.30 -6.76 -5.97
CA THR A 187 -8.52 -7.18 -4.59
C THR A 187 -7.64 -6.41 -3.59
N LEU A 188 -6.36 -6.21 -3.93
CA LEU A 188 -5.34 -5.65 -3.03
C LEU A 188 -4.89 -4.24 -3.40
N GLY A 189 -5.00 -3.83 -4.66
CA GLY A 189 -4.52 -2.56 -5.20
C GLY A 189 -3.02 -2.56 -5.55
N LEU A 190 -2.36 -3.72 -5.57
CA LEU A 190 -0.94 -3.85 -5.92
C LEU A 190 -0.76 -4.81 -7.10
N PRO A 191 0.20 -4.54 -8.01
CA PRO A 191 0.50 -5.41 -9.15
C PRO A 191 0.71 -6.86 -8.73
N CYS A 192 0.21 -7.80 -9.52
CA CYS A 192 0.51 -9.22 -9.34
C CYS A 192 1.74 -9.63 -10.15
N ARG A 193 2.39 -10.73 -9.73
CA ARG A 193 3.50 -11.35 -10.47
C ARG A 193 3.20 -11.64 -11.93
N HIS A 194 1.95 -11.93 -12.30
CA HIS A 194 1.53 -12.19 -13.69
C HIS A 194 1.57 -10.93 -14.55
N GLN A 195 1.05 -9.81 -14.02
CA GLN A 195 1.14 -8.51 -14.69
C GLN A 195 2.60 -8.10 -14.82
N LEU A 196 3.39 -8.23 -13.76
CA LEU A 196 4.82 -7.91 -13.76
C LEU A 196 5.62 -8.79 -14.74
N HIS A 197 5.26 -10.06 -14.90
CA HIS A 197 5.85 -10.95 -15.89
C HIS A 197 5.62 -10.42 -17.31
N VAL A 198 4.40 -9.96 -17.63
CA VAL A 198 4.09 -9.38 -18.94
C VAL A 198 4.79 -8.03 -19.15
N LEU A 199 4.90 -7.18 -18.11
CA LEU A 199 5.69 -5.95 -18.21
C LEU A 199 7.14 -6.24 -18.60
N LYS A 200 7.74 -7.28 -18.01
CA LYS A 200 9.08 -7.75 -18.39
C LYS A 200 9.13 -8.23 -19.84
N LEU A 201 8.15 -9.03 -20.29
CA LEU A 201 8.13 -9.55 -21.66
C LEU A 201 7.98 -8.45 -22.72
N GLU A 202 7.31 -7.36 -22.35
CA GLU A 202 7.09 -6.19 -23.21
C GLU A 202 8.13 -5.08 -22.99
N ASP A 203 9.22 -5.38 -22.26
CA ASP A 203 10.34 -4.46 -21.98
C ASP A 203 9.91 -3.10 -21.38
N PHE A 204 8.90 -3.10 -20.51
CA PHE A 204 8.52 -1.90 -19.76
C PHE A 204 9.62 -1.53 -18.75
N SER A 205 10.04 -0.27 -18.75
CA SER A 205 10.95 0.30 -17.76
C SER A 205 10.24 0.89 -16.55
N GLU A 206 8.92 1.14 -16.63
CA GLU A 206 8.14 1.80 -15.58
C GLU A 206 6.84 1.05 -15.26
N ILE A 207 6.37 1.20 -14.02
CA ILE A 207 5.06 0.68 -13.60
C ILE A 207 3.95 1.50 -14.27
N PRO A 208 3.07 0.90 -15.09
CA PRO A 208 1.97 1.62 -15.71
C PRO A 208 1.00 2.22 -14.70
N ASN A 209 0.44 3.39 -15.02
CA ASN A 209 -0.52 4.10 -14.15
C ASN A 209 -1.74 3.25 -13.78
N CYS A 210 -2.18 2.34 -14.65
CA CYS A 210 -3.30 1.44 -14.38
C CYS A 210 -3.02 0.44 -13.24
N LEU A 211 -1.75 0.28 -12.85
CA LEU A 211 -1.31 -0.57 -11.73
C LEU A 211 -0.91 0.24 -10.49
N ILE A 212 -1.24 1.54 -10.44
CA ILE A 212 -0.93 2.42 -9.31
C ILE A 212 -2.22 2.82 -8.61
N LEU A 213 -2.46 2.27 -7.42
CA LEU A 213 -3.55 2.73 -6.56
C LEU A 213 -3.02 3.78 -5.56
N PRO A 214 -3.57 5.02 -5.52
CA PRO A 214 -3.05 6.13 -4.70
C PRO A 214 -2.81 5.78 -3.22
N ARG A 215 -3.66 4.91 -2.65
CA ARG A 215 -3.56 4.41 -1.27
C ARG A 215 -2.18 3.87 -0.89
N TRP A 216 -1.50 3.21 -1.83
CA TRP A 216 -0.23 2.51 -1.58
C TRP A 216 1.00 3.36 -1.92
N THR A 217 0.78 4.59 -2.40
CA THR A 217 1.85 5.50 -2.84
C THR A 217 2.40 6.31 -1.68
N LYS A 218 3.63 6.83 -1.83
CA LYS A 218 4.23 7.76 -0.85
C LYS A 218 3.42 9.05 -0.66
N ASN A 219 2.59 9.40 -1.65
CA ASN A 219 1.78 10.61 -1.65
C ASN A 219 0.34 10.38 -1.17
N ALA A 220 0.01 9.21 -0.61
CA ALA A 220 -1.35 8.85 -0.18
C ALA A 220 -1.99 9.91 0.74
N LYS A 221 -1.19 10.62 1.55
CA LYS A 221 -1.67 11.68 2.45
C LYS A 221 -1.90 13.03 1.80
N VAL A 222 -1.26 13.34 0.67
CA VAL A 222 -1.48 14.62 -0.05
C VAL A 222 -2.93 14.67 -0.58
N SER A 223 -3.48 13.50 -0.92
CA SER A 223 -4.86 13.32 -1.37
C SER A 223 -5.84 13.11 -0.21
N ALA A 224 -5.36 12.97 1.03
CA ALA A 224 -6.23 12.74 2.18
C ALA A 224 -6.80 14.08 2.65
N PRO A 225 -8.12 14.20 2.79
CA PRO A 225 -8.69 15.46 3.20
C PRO A 225 -8.33 15.83 4.65
N SER A 226 -8.18 17.14 4.88
CA SER A 226 -7.67 17.76 6.11
C SER A 226 -8.54 17.59 7.37
N TYR A 227 -9.58 16.75 7.32
CA TYR A 227 -10.63 16.68 8.34
C TYR A 227 -10.18 16.11 9.70
N LEU A 228 -8.92 15.70 9.86
CA LEU A 228 -8.39 15.17 11.12
C LEU A 228 -7.77 16.23 12.05
N HIS A 229 -7.81 17.52 11.70
CA HIS A 229 -6.98 18.53 12.37
C HIS A 229 -7.58 19.25 13.58
N SER A 230 -8.82 19.04 13.98
CA SER A 230 -9.41 19.82 15.08
C SER A 230 -8.84 19.44 16.47
N ASP A 231 -8.62 18.15 16.76
CA ASP A 231 -8.24 17.68 18.12
C ASP A 231 -6.80 17.16 18.28
N VAL A 232 -5.93 17.35 17.28
CA VAL A 232 -4.53 16.89 17.38
C VAL A 232 -3.71 17.89 18.21
N ARG A 233 -2.93 17.42 19.20
CA ARG A 233 -1.99 18.25 19.99
C ARG A 233 -1.12 19.10 19.07
N LEU A 234 -0.82 20.35 19.49
CA LEU A 234 -0.05 21.31 18.70
C LEU A 234 1.32 20.76 18.26
N GLU A 235 1.98 20.01 19.14
CA GLU A 235 3.29 19.37 18.88
C GLU A 235 3.21 18.37 17.72
N LEU A 236 2.15 17.55 17.67
CA LEU A 236 1.92 16.59 16.58
C LEU A 236 1.59 17.28 15.25
N ARG A 237 0.87 18.41 15.28
CA ARG A 237 0.65 19.24 14.08
C ARG A 237 1.96 19.80 13.54
N GLN A 238 2.81 20.30 14.44
CA GLN A 238 4.13 20.82 14.08
C GLN A 238 5.01 19.70 13.50
N MET A 239 5.06 18.53 14.14
CA MET A 239 5.81 17.37 13.64
C MET A 239 5.32 16.89 12.27
N THR A 240 3.99 16.85 12.05
CA THR A 240 3.41 16.44 10.76
C THR A 240 3.76 17.43 9.66
N ARG A 241 3.64 18.75 9.94
CA ARG A 241 4.04 19.81 9.01
C ARG A 241 5.53 19.74 8.68
N PHE A 242 6.37 19.54 9.69
CA PHE A 242 7.82 19.39 9.52
C PHE A 242 8.16 18.15 8.67
N SER A 243 7.53 17.01 8.93
CA SER A 243 7.73 15.78 8.16
C SER A 243 7.39 15.97 6.68
N LEU A 244 6.22 16.56 6.39
CA LEU A 244 5.78 16.86 5.02
C LEU A 244 6.74 17.82 4.32
N LEU A 245 7.09 18.94 4.97
CA LEU A 245 8.04 19.90 4.43
C LEU A 245 9.39 19.25 4.13
N ARG A 246 9.92 18.42 5.04
CA ARG A 246 11.18 17.73 4.82
C ARG A 246 11.14 16.75 3.64
N SER A 247 10.04 16.01 3.49
CA SER A 247 9.85 15.11 2.34
C SER A 247 9.84 15.88 1.02
N LEU A 248 9.09 16.99 0.95
CA LEU A 248 9.05 17.86 -0.24
C LEU A 248 10.41 18.49 -0.52
N SER A 249 11.06 19.05 0.51
CA SER A 249 12.39 19.66 0.39
C SER A 249 13.45 18.65 -0.05
N SER A 250 13.40 17.41 0.40
CA SER A 250 14.37 16.38 -0.03
C SER A 250 14.29 16.11 -1.52
N ARG A 251 13.07 16.02 -2.09
CA ARG A 251 12.87 15.86 -3.53
C ARG A 251 13.33 17.10 -4.30
N LEU A 252 12.99 18.29 -3.81
CA LEU A 252 13.44 19.56 -4.39
C LEU A 252 14.98 19.64 -4.44
N CYS A 253 15.66 19.35 -3.33
CA CYS A 253 17.12 19.37 -3.24
C CYS A 253 17.77 18.41 -4.25
N TYR A 254 17.21 17.20 -4.42
CA TYR A 254 17.71 16.23 -5.39
C TYR A 254 17.55 16.71 -6.85
N LEU A 255 16.43 17.35 -7.18
CA LEU A 255 16.24 17.91 -8.53
C LEU A 255 17.17 19.12 -8.74
N ALA A 256 17.25 20.00 -7.74
CA ALA A 256 18.07 21.20 -7.78
C ALA A 256 19.57 20.91 -7.90
N SER A 257 20.06 19.78 -7.37
CA SER A 257 21.49 19.43 -7.43
C SER A 257 21.99 19.01 -8.81
N GLN A 258 21.11 18.89 -9.83
CA GLN A 258 21.50 18.40 -11.15
C GLN A 258 22.13 19.48 -12.04
N THR A 259 21.90 20.76 -11.76
CA THR A 259 22.49 21.88 -12.51
C THR A 259 22.93 22.99 -11.58
N ASP A 260 23.98 23.73 -11.96
CA ASP A 260 24.47 24.88 -11.20
C ASP A 260 23.42 25.98 -11.05
N GLU A 261 22.60 26.18 -12.07
CA GLU A 261 21.52 27.17 -12.07
C GLU A 261 20.44 26.78 -11.05
N SER A 262 19.91 25.56 -11.15
CA SER A 262 18.86 25.09 -10.22
C SER A 262 19.35 25.02 -8.78
N PHE A 263 20.63 24.68 -8.57
CA PHE A 263 21.26 24.69 -7.26
C PHE A 263 21.30 26.09 -6.66
N LYS A 264 21.79 27.10 -7.41
CA LYS A 264 21.87 28.48 -6.93
C LYS A 264 20.49 29.04 -6.61
N THR A 265 19.53 28.92 -7.52
CA THR A 265 18.16 29.40 -7.32
C THR A 265 17.52 28.79 -6.08
N THR A 266 17.64 27.47 -5.92
CA THR A 266 17.04 26.77 -4.78
C THR A 266 17.73 27.14 -3.47
N LYS A 267 19.05 27.24 -3.47
CA LYS A 267 19.82 27.65 -2.29
C LYS A 267 19.42 29.05 -1.82
N ASP A 268 19.36 30.02 -2.73
CA ASP A 268 19.05 31.41 -2.40
C ASP A 268 17.62 31.54 -1.87
N GLU A 269 16.66 30.81 -2.47
CA GLU A 269 15.27 30.81 -2.02
C GLU A 269 15.10 30.12 -0.65
N LEU A 270 15.81 29.02 -0.41
CA LEU A 270 15.81 28.35 0.90
C LEU A 270 16.39 29.26 1.99
N LEU A 271 17.48 29.99 1.70
CA LEU A 271 18.05 30.97 2.62
C LEU A 271 17.09 32.13 2.86
N ARG A 272 16.44 32.64 1.82
CA ARG A 272 15.44 33.72 1.90
C ARG A 272 14.27 33.32 2.81
N LEU A 273 13.67 32.15 2.57
CA LEU A 273 12.55 31.63 3.37
C LEU A 273 12.97 31.35 4.81
N THR A 274 14.19 30.83 5.02
CA THR A 274 14.71 30.58 6.38
C THR A 274 14.81 31.89 7.16
N ALA A 275 15.41 32.94 6.58
CA ALA A 275 15.52 34.24 7.21
C ALA A 275 14.15 34.88 7.50
N GLU A 276 13.19 34.76 6.56
CA GLU A 276 11.82 35.24 6.73
C GLU A 276 11.12 34.57 7.93
N PHE A 277 11.25 33.24 8.05
CA PHE A 277 10.62 32.49 9.13
C PHE A 277 11.30 32.71 10.48
N GLU A 278 12.64 32.78 10.54
CA GLU A 278 13.37 33.11 11.78
C GLU A 278 12.96 34.48 12.34
N GLN A 279 12.80 35.48 11.48
CA GLN A 279 12.30 36.80 11.88
C GLN A 279 10.86 36.72 12.42
N SER A 280 9.97 35.98 11.75
CA SER A 280 8.57 35.83 12.17
C SER A 280 8.43 35.13 13.53
N ILE A 281 9.27 34.13 13.82
CA ILE A 281 9.27 33.40 15.09
C ILE A 281 9.73 34.34 16.22
N THR A 282 10.81 35.08 15.99
CA THR A 282 11.37 36.03 16.97
C THR A 282 10.37 37.16 17.32
N LEU A 283 9.58 37.62 16.33
CA LEU A 283 8.53 38.63 16.52
C LEU A 283 7.31 38.08 17.31
N ASN A 284 6.99 36.80 17.16
CA ASN A 284 5.89 36.15 17.90
C ASN A 284 6.27 35.85 19.36
N GLU A 285 7.53 35.51 19.64
CA GLU A 285 8.01 35.30 21.01
C GLU A 285 8.05 36.62 21.81
N SER A 286 8.52 37.70 21.17
CA SER A 286 8.60 39.04 21.79
C SER A 286 7.24 39.71 22.02
N SER A 287 6.20 39.32 21.29
CA SER A 287 4.81 39.76 21.52
C SER A 287 4.09 38.92 22.59
N SER A 288 4.44 37.63 22.75
CA SER A 288 3.90 36.79 23.83
C SER A 288 4.34 37.24 25.24
N HIS A 289 5.54 37.81 25.36
CA HIS A 289 6.09 38.34 26.62
C HIS A 289 5.58 39.73 27.02
N ARG A 290 4.78 40.41 26.18
CA ARG A 290 4.17 41.71 26.51
C ARG A 290 2.72 41.61 27.01
N VAL A 291 2.14 40.41 27.06
CA VAL A 291 0.74 40.17 27.45
C VAL A 291 0.62 39.31 28.74
N SER A 292 1.74 38.98 29.39
CA SER A 292 1.79 38.40 30.74
C SER A 292 2.23 39.43 31.77
#